data_AF-A0A345PH11-F1
#
_entry.id   AF-A0A345PH11-F1
#
_cell.length_a   1.000
_cell.length_b   1.000
_cell.length_c   1.000
_cell.angle_alpha   90.00
_cell.angle_beta   90.00
_cell.angle_gamma   90.00
#
_symmetry.space_group_name_H-M   'P 1'
#
loop_
_entity.id
_entity.type
_entity.pdbx_description
1 polymer ?
#
loop_
_entity_poly.entity_id
_entity_poly.type
_entity_poly.pdbx_seq_one_letter_code
_entity_poly.pdbx_strand_id
1 'polypeptide(L)'
;MLLNGDGHTWVVMDYRGKTKEPSIVYIDVEEEVEFQIARSFSEFIEGLQAEEMVIVDEDEIEITDDMDMPEMEEITKEQAEHIFKTSNDEAEIIRTITNIDIDEEDINWMLDQLTLLLDRNNSEGVAERIAGYLLVHSYLRGMMDDTKYSLLMNKLKALPYTDLPYKLEMIEESE
;
A
#
# COMPACT_ATOMS: atom_id res chain seq x y z
N MET A 1 -18.23 -22.97 -6.81
CA MET A 1 -17.13 -23.25 -5.85
C MET A 1 -16.28 -21.99 -5.78
N LEU A 2 -15.88 -21.57 -4.58
CA LEU A 2 -15.03 -20.39 -4.39
C LEU A 2 -13.56 -20.77 -4.56
N LEU A 3 -12.82 -20.00 -5.37
CA LEU A 3 -11.37 -20.19 -5.53
C LEU A 3 -10.58 -19.17 -4.70
N ASN A 4 -11.02 -17.90 -4.71
CA ASN A 4 -10.39 -16.80 -3.97
C ASN A 4 -11.41 -15.67 -3.75
N GLY A 5 -11.28 -14.93 -2.65
CA GLY A 5 -12.06 -13.72 -2.39
C GLY A 5 -11.84 -13.18 -0.98
N ASP A 6 -12.17 -11.90 -0.79
CA ASP A 6 -11.91 -11.14 0.44
C ASP A 6 -13.18 -10.54 1.09
N GLY A 7 -14.34 -10.71 0.46
CA GLY A 7 -15.61 -10.13 0.90
C GLY A 7 -16.21 -9.16 -0.11
N HIS A 8 -15.37 -8.44 -0.85
CA HIS A 8 -15.79 -7.47 -1.86
C HIS A 8 -15.63 -8.04 -3.27
N THR A 9 -14.53 -8.77 -3.49
CA THR A 9 -14.22 -9.39 -4.78
C THR A 9 -14.14 -10.91 -4.68
N TRP A 10 -14.53 -11.60 -5.75
CA TRP A 10 -14.59 -13.06 -5.77
C TRP A 10 -14.15 -13.64 -7.11
N VAL A 11 -13.29 -14.65 -7.06
CA VAL A 11 -12.98 -15.55 -8.18
C VAL A 11 -13.64 -16.90 -7.93
N VAL A 12 -14.58 -17.27 -8.80
CA VAL A 12 -15.43 -18.44 -8.59
C VAL A 12 -15.53 -19.33 -9.82
N MET A 13 -15.73 -20.63 -9.59
CA MET A 13 -16.14 -21.57 -10.64
C MET A 13 -17.64 -21.50 -10.82
N ASP A 14 -18.05 -21.09 -12.03
CA ASP A 14 -19.44 -20.94 -12.43
C ASP A 14 -20.01 -22.23 -13.02
N TYR A 15 -20.86 -22.89 -12.24
CA TYR A 15 -21.55 -24.11 -12.63
C TYR A 15 -22.97 -23.83 -13.17
N ARG A 16 -23.37 -22.56 -13.30
CA ARG A 16 -24.68 -22.20 -13.87
C ARG A 16 -24.69 -22.63 -15.34
N GLY A 17 -25.43 -23.70 -15.64
CA GLY A 17 -25.62 -24.20 -17.01
C GLY A 17 -24.66 -25.32 -17.47
N LYS A 18 -23.60 -25.66 -16.71
CA LYS A 18 -22.72 -26.81 -16.98
C LYS A 18 -22.24 -27.48 -15.69
N THR A 19 -22.31 -28.81 -15.64
CA THR A 19 -21.84 -29.60 -14.47
C THR A 19 -20.42 -30.12 -14.62
N LYS A 20 -19.85 -30.06 -15.83
CA LYS A 20 -18.47 -30.43 -16.16
C LYS A 20 -17.81 -29.25 -16.85
N GLU A 21 -16.55 -28.99 -16.49
CA GLU A 21 -15.75 -27.87 -17.01
C GLU A 21 -16.44 -26.50 -16.86
N PRO A 22 -16.66 -26.04 -15.62
CA PRO A 22 -17.22 -24.71 -15.39
C PRO A 22 -16.23 -23.62 -15.84
N SER A 23 -16.78 -22.49 -16.27
CA SER A 23 -16.01 -21.27 -16.49
C SER A 23 -15.56 -20.65 -15.17
N ILE A 24 -14.54 -19.80 -15.23
CA ILE A 24 -14.10 -18.99 -14.10
C ILE A 24 -14.63 -17.58 -14.28
N VAL A 25 -15.27 -17.05 -13.25
CA VAL A 25 -15.90 -15.74 -13.24
C VAL A 25 -15.28 -14.91 -12.12
N TYR A 26 -15.03 -13.65 -12.43
CA TYR A 26 -14.71 -12.61 -11.46
C TYR A 26 -15.98 -11.81 -11.16
N ILE A 27 -16.20 -11.55 -9.88
CA ILE A 27 -17.34 -10.80 -9.36
C ILE A 27 -16.77 -9.69 -8.48
N ASP A 28 -17.16 -8.46 -8.77
CA ASP A 28 -17.00 -7.32 -7.89
C ASP A 28 -18.37 -6.89 -7.40
N VAL A 29 -18.58 -6.94 -6.08
CA VAL A 29 -19.87 -6.62 -5.47
C VAL A 29 -20.07 -5.11 -5.36
N GLU A 30 -18.99 -4.33 -5.21
CA GLU A 30 -19.06 -2.87 -5.05
C GLU A 30 -19.37 -2.20 -6.39
N GLU A 31 -18.71 -2.66 -7.45
CA GLU A 31 -18.88 -2.13 -8.81
C GLU A 31 -20.04 -2.78 -9.59
N GLU A 32 -20.75 -3.75 -8.97
CA GLU A 32 -21.81 -4.54 -9.58
C GLU A 32 -21.42 -5.20 -10.92
N VAL A 33 -20.12 -5.55 -11.09
CA VAL A 33 -19.61 -6.18 -12.32
C VAL A 33 -19.36 -7.67 -12.17
N GLU A 34 -19.76 -8.40 -13.20
CA GLU A 34 -19.52 -9.84 -13.33
C GLU A 34 -19.01 -10.14 -14.73
N PHE A 35 -17.82 -10.73 -14.85
CA PHE A 35 -17.29 -11.15 -16.16
C PHE A 35 -16.49 -12.44 -16.09
N GLN A 36 -16.54 -13.19 -17.19
CA GLN A 36 -15.84 -14.46 -17.34
C GLN A 36 -14.35 -14.21 -17.63
N ILE A 37 -13.47 -14.76 -16.78
CA ILE A 37 -12.02 -14.61 -16.91
C ILE A 37 -11.34 -15.85 -17.55
N ALA A 38 -11.98 -17.02 -17.50
CA ALA A 38 -11.53 -18.21 -18.24
C ALA A 38 -12.72 -19.13 -18.57
N ARG A 39 -12.63 -19.92 -19.65
CA ARG A 39 -13.70 -20.86 -20.06
C ARG A 39 -13.64 -22.18 -19.29
N SER A 40 -12.51 -22.48 -18.66
CA SER A 40 -12.32 -23.68 -17.84
C SER A 40 -11.30 -23.41 -16.73
N PHE A 41 -11.30 -24.28 -15.71
CA PHE A 41 -10.27 -24.23 -14.67
C PHE A 41 -8.86 -24.49 -15.22
N SER A 42 -8.71 -25.37 -16.20
CA SER A 42 -7.41 -25.63 -16.84
C SER A 42 -6.86 -24.39 -17.54
N GLU A 43 -7.69 -23.71 -18.34
CA GLU A 43 -7.31 -22.45 -19.02
C GLU A 43 -6.93 -21.36 -18.01
N PHE A 44 -7.64 -21.30 -16.87
CA PHE A 44 -7.30 -20.37 -15.80
C PHE A 44 -5.90 -20.63 -15.22
N ILE A 45 -5.58 -21.88 -14.88
CA ILE A 45 -4.27 -22.25 -14.33
C ILE A 45 -3.14 -22.01 -15.34
N GLU A 46 -3.35 -22.31 -16.62
CA GLU A 46 -2.37 -22.07 -17.69
C GLU A 46 -2.07 -20.57 -17.89
N GLY A 47 -3.04 -19.70 -17.59
CA GLY A 47 -2.89 -18.24 -17.69
C GLY A 47 -2.23 -17.60 -16.47
N LEU A 48 -2.07 -18.32 -15.36
CA LEU A 48 -1.39 -17.80 -14.18
C LEU A 48 0.11 -17.72 -14.46
N GLN A 49 0.65 -16.51 -14.38
CA GLN A 49 2.08 -16.30 -14.37
C GLN A 49 2.56 -16.33 -12.92
N ALA A 50 3.67 -17.03 -12.66
CA ALA A 50 4.37 -16.85 -11.42
C ALA A 50 4.81 -15.39 -11.36
N GLU A 51 4.38 -14.67 -10.34
CA GLU A 51 5.03 -13.44 -9.96
C GLU A 51 6.49 -13.80 -9.65
N GLU A 52 7.43 -13.09 -10.26
CA GLU A 52 8.86 -13.30 -10.02
C GLU A 52 9.16 -12.80 -8.61
N MET A 53 8.83 -13.62 -7.61
CA MET A 53 9.37 -13.46 -6.28
C MET A 53 10.89 -13.55 -6.44
N VAL A 54 11.59 -12.51 -6.03
CA VAL A 54 13.03 -12.59 -5.77
C VAL A 54 13.17 -13.52 -4.58
N ILE A 55 13.24 -14.83 -4.86
CA ILE A 55 13.64 -15.84 -3.91
C ILE A 55 15.14 -15.62 -3.75
N VAL A 56 15.53 -15.07 -2.61
CA VAL A 56 16.91 -15.17 -2.14
C VAL A 56 17.14 -16.66 -1.91
N ASP A 57 18.09 -17.29 -2.62
CA ASP A 57 18.32 -18.75 -2.57
C ASP A 57 18.26 -19.29 -1.12
N GLU A 58 17.18 -20.00 -0.79
CA GLU A 58 16.90 -20.54 0.55
C GLU A 58 17.77 -21.76 0.89
N ASP A 59 18.48 -22.34 -0.09
CA ASP A 59 19.26 -23.57 0.08
C ASP A 59 20.61 -23.38 0.81
N GLU A 60 20.95 -22.15 1.23
CA GLU A 60 22.00 -21.88 2.22
C GLU A 60 21.46 -21.41 3.59
N ILE A 61 20.15 -21.51 3.81
CA ILE A 61 19.55 -21.17 5.10
C ILE A 61 19.08 -22.47 5.77
N GLU A 62 19.98 -23.10 6.53
CA GLU A 62 19.56 -24.06 7.55
C GLU A 62 18.64 -23.32 8.53
N ILE A 63 17.33 -23.56 8.44
CA ILE A 63 16.36 -23.11 9.43
C ILE A 63 16.58 -23.93 10.70
N THR A 64 17.57 -23.52 11.49
CA THR A 64 17.68 -23.88 12.90
C THR A 64 16.74 -22.96 13.69
N ASP A 65 16.21 -23.40 14.83
CA ASP A 65 15.45 -22.55 15.77
C ASP A 65 16.28 -21.36 16.32
N ASP A 66 17.52 -21.19 15.83
CA ASP A 66 18.51 -20.16 16.17
C ASP A 66 18.71 -19.14 15.02
N MET A 67 17.78 -19.04 14.08
CA MET A 67 17.82 -18.00 13.03
C MET A 67 17.61 -16.61 13.65
N ASP A 68 18.69 -15.91 13.95
CA ASP A 68 18.68 -14.45 14.05
C ASP A 68 18.13 -13.91 12.72
N MET A 69 16.86 -13.53 12.72
CA MET A 69 16.26 -12.72 11.67
C MET A 69 17.23 -11.54 11.48
N PRO A 70 17.75 -11.27 10.27
CA PRO A 70 18.64 -10.13 10.09
C PRO A 70 17.90 -8.92 10.62
N GLU A 71 18.43 -8.28 11.67
CA GLU A 71 17.88 -7.04 12.20
C GLU A 71 17.77 -6.12 10.99
N MET A 72 16.54 -5.90 10.51
CA MET A 72 16.31 -4.82 9.56
C MET A 72 16.71 -3.58 10.33
N GLU A 73 17.84 -2.97 9.98
CA GLU A 73 18.31 -1.75 10.64
C GLU A 73 17.14 -0.75 10.65
N GLU A 74 16.57 -0.56 11.85
CA GLU A 74 15.46 0.34 12.05
C GLU A 74 15.91 1.73 11.61
N ILE A 75 15.12 2.36 10.75
CA ILE A 75 15.41 3.71 10.30
C ILE A 75 15.18 4.64 11.49
N THR A 76 16.26 5.24 12.02
CA THR A 76 16.12 6.21 13.11
C THR A 76 15.49 7.51 12.60
N LYS A 77 14.89 8.27 13.52
CA LYS A 77 14.33 9.59 13.20
C LYS A 77 15.36 10.55 12.64
N GLU A 78 16.59 10.52 13.14
CA GLU A 78 17.67 11.36 12.64
C GLU A 78 18.06 11.00 11.21
N GLN A 79 18.10 9.70 10.89
CA GLN A 79 18.37 9.23 9.54
C GLN A 79 17.24 9.64 8.59
N ALA A 80 15.99 9.43 9.00
CA ALA A 80 14.84 9.83 8.23
C ALA A 80 14.79 11.35 8.02
N GLU A 81 15.01 12.15 9.06
CA GLU A 81 15.08 13.61 8.95
C GLU A 81 16.18 14.05 7.98
N HIS A 82 17.35 13.39 8.00
CA HIS A 82 18.43 13.68 7.06
C HIS A 82 18.00 13.36 5.62
N ILE A 83 17.44 12.17 5.36
CA ILE A 83 16.95 11.76 4.04
C ILE A 83 15.85 12.72 3.57
N PHE A 84 14.85 12.97 4.42
CA PHE A 84 13.75 13.87 4.16
C PHE A 84 14.17 15.32 4.01
N LYS A 85 15.41 15.73 4.34
CA LYS A 85 15.95 17.07 4.08
C LYS A 85 16.88 17.16 2.87
N THR A 86 17.58 16.08 2.55
CA THR A 86 18.74 16.14 1.65
C THR A 86 18.62 15.26 0.41
N SER A 87 17.85 14.18 0.48
CA SER A 87 17.72 13.25 -0.64
C SER A 87 16.82 13.83 -1.73
N ASN A 88 17.21 13.56 -2.97
CA ASN A 88 16.43 13.76 -4.19
C ASN A 88 16.07 12.40 -4.85
N ASP A 89 16.47 11.28 -4.22
CA ASP A 89 16.11 9.94 -4.68
C ASP A 89 14.71 9.62 -4.15
N GLU A 90 13.74 9.59 -5.06
CA GLU A 90 12.35 9.29 -4.74
C GLU A 90 12.17 7.89 -4.16
N ALA A 91 12.93 6.90 -4.65
CA ALA A 91 12.84 5.53 -4.14
C ALA A 91 13.36 5.45 -2.70
N GLU A 92 14.44 6.16 -2.40
CA GLU A 92 14.97 6.27 -1.03
C GLU A 92 13.96 6.93 -0.10
N ILE A 93 13.39 8.07 -0.52
CA ILE A 93 12.36 8.79 0.24
C ILE A 93 11.14 7.90 0.51
N ILE A 94 10.60 7.25 -0.52
CA ILE A 94 9.42 6.38 -0.40
C ILE A 94 9.69 5.22 0.55
N ARG A 95 10.86 4.59 0.44
CA ARG A 95 11.29 3.51 1.34
C ARG A 95 11.35 4.00 2.79
N THR A 96 11.89 5.19 3.02
CA THR A 96 11.96 5.80 4.36
C THR A 96 10.58 6.08 4.94
N ILE A 97 9.64 6.66 4.17
CA ILE A 97 8.26 6.87 4.66
C ILE A 97 7.57 5.54 5.01
N THR A 98 7.86 4.48 4.24
CA THR A 98 7.21 3.18 4.40
C THR A 98 7.71 2.41 5.61
N ASN A 99 9.01 2.53 5.92
CA ASN A 99 9.69 1.65 6.89
C ASN A 99 10.09 2.35 8.19
N ILE A 100 9.87 3.66 8.31
CA ILE A 100 10.13 4.35 9.57
C ILE A 100 9.11 3.93 10.62
N ASP A 101 9.60 3.46 11.76
CA ASP A 101 8.75 3.20 12.92
C ASP A 101 8.41 4.52 13.62
N ILE A 102 7.12 4.77 13.79
CA ILE A 102 6.59 6.00 14.40
C ILE A 102 5.60 5.62 15.47
N ASP A 103 5.86 6.06 16.69
CA ASP A 103 4.93 5.94 17.79
C ASP A 103 3.92 7.10 17.85
N GLU A 104 2.98 6.99 18.79
CA GLU A 104 1.94 7.99 19.03
C GLU A 104 2.51 9.38 19.41
N GLU A 105 3.66 9.43 20.07
CA GLU A 105 4.29 10.67 20.52
C GLU A 105 4.97 11.41 19.34
N ASP A 106 5.39 10.65 18.33
CA ASP A 106 6.17 11.14 17.20
C ASP A 106 5.36 11.45 15.95
N ILE A 107 4.06 11.13 15.93
CA ILE A 107 3.19 11.40 14.77
C ILE A 107 3.22 12.88 14.35
N ASN A 108 3.29 13.80 15.32
CA ASN A 108 3.33 15.24 15.07
C ASN A 108 4.67 15.72 14.53
N TRP A 109 5.77 15.04 14.85
CA TRP A 109 7.06 15.27 14.21
C TRP A 109 7.04 14.76 12.78
N MET A 110 6.42 13.61 12.54
CA MET A 110 6.30 13.04 11.20
C MET A 110 5.48 13.95 10.27
N LEU A 111 4.37 14.53 10.75
CA LEU A 111 3.60 15.53 9.97
C LEU A 111 4.45 16.74 9.53
N ASP A 112 5.36 17.22 10.39
CA ASP A 112 6.29 18.29 10.02
C ASP A 112 7.25 17.82 8.92
N GLN A 113 7.79 16.61 9.03
CA GLN A 113 8.69 16.04 8.03
C GLN A 113 7.99 15.85 6.68
N LEU A 114 6.78 15.31 6.66
CA LEU A 114 6.01 15.10 5.44
C LEU A 114 5.65 16.42 4.76
N THR A 115 5.31 17.44 5.56
CA THR A 115 5.07 18.80 5.05
C THR A 115 6.32 19.40 4.43
N LEU A 116 7.46 19.29 5.12
CA LEU A 116 8.76 19.75 4.61
C LEU A 116 9.15 19.03 3.32
N LEU A 117 8.94 17.72 3.28
CA LEU A 117 9.25 16.89 2.13
C LEU A 117 8.43 17.31 0.93
N LEU A 118 7.11 17.50 1.11
CA LEU A 118 6.22 17.93 0.05
C LEU A 118 6.56 19.34 -0.48
N ASP A 119 7.06 20.24 0.37
CA ASP A 119 7.52 21.56 -0.05
C ASP A 119 8.81 21.53 -0.88
N ARG A 120 9.66 20.51 -0.70
CA ARG A 120 10.88 20.35 -1.50
C ARG A 120 10.67 19.51 -2.75
N ASN A 121 9.96 18.39 -2.60
CA ASN A 121 9.75 17.39 -3.63
C ASN A 121 8.29 16.97 -3.62
N ASN A 122 7.51 17.61 -4.48
CA ASN A 122 6.08 17.36 -4.60
C ASN A 122 5.73 16.35 -5.69
N SER A 123 6.64 15.48 -6.13
CA SER A 123 6.35 14.49 -7.19
C SER A 123 5.12 13.64 -6.88
N GLU A 124 4.48 13.12 -7.92
CA GLU A 124 3.25 12.31 -7.79
C GLU A 124 3.46 11.12 -6.86
N GLY A 125 4.57 10.38 -7.01
CA GLY A 125 4.87 9.22 -6.16
C GLY A 125 5.12 9.60 -4.70
N VAL A 126 5.78 10.72 -4.42
CA VAL A 126 5.95 11.22 -3.04
C VAL A 126 4.60 11.65 -2.46
N ALA A 127 3.81 12.44 -3.20
CA ALA A 127 2.51 12.92 -2.74
C ALA A 127 1.54 11.76 -2.46
N GLU A 128 1.48 10.79 -3.37
CA GLU A 128 0.73 9.56 -3.17
C GLU A 128 1.22 8.74 -1.98
N ARG A 129 2.55 8.71 -1.76
CA ARG A 129 3.08 7.97 -0.64
C ARG A 129 2.69 8.61 0.69
N ILE A 130 2.75 9.93 0.78
CA ILE A 130 2.29 10.72 1.93
C ILE A 130 0.79 10.48 2.18
N ALA A 131 -0.05 10.54 1.14
CA ALA A 131 -1.48 10.26 1.30
C ALA A 131 -1.72 8.84 1.82
N GLY A 132 -1.01 7.84 1.28
CA GLY A 132 -1.09 6.47 1.78
C GLY A 132 -0.64 6.33 3.24
N TYR A 133 0.41 7.06 3.64
CA TYR A 133 0.85 7.09 5.04
C TYR A 133 -0.25 7.62 5.96
N LEU A 134 -0.91 8.73 5.59
CA LEU A 134 -2.01 9.31 6.36
C LEU A 134 -3.22 8.37 6.47
N LEU A 135 -3.56 7.67 5.38
CA LEU A 135 -4.65 6.69 5.38
C LEU A 135 -4.38 5.53 6.35
N VAL A 136 -3.18 4.94 6.28
CA VAL A 136 -2.78 3.83 7.16
C VAL A 136 -2.75 4.25 8.63
N HIS A 137 -2.37 5.50 8.91
CA HIS A 137 -2.27 6.05 10.27
C HIS A 137 -3.50 6.87 10.68
N SER A 138 -4.63 6.74 9.98
CA SER A 138 -5.90 7.43 10.30
C SER A 138 -6.38 7.13 11.72
N TYR A 139 -6.08 5.93 12.26
CA TYR A 139 -6.38 5.58 13.65
C TYR A 139 -5.67 6.47 14.69
N LEU A 140 -4.58 7.14 14.33
CA LEU A 140 -3.87 8.12 15.16
C LEU A 140 -4.41 9.55 15.02
N ARG A 141 -5.47 9.77 14.23
CA ARG A 141 -5.97 11.11 13.91
C ARG A 141 -6.25 11.98 15.13
N GLY A 142 -6.76 11.39 16.22
CA GLY A 142 -7.04 12.09 17.49
C GLY A 142 -5.79 12.59 18.24
N MET A 143 -4.60 12.13 17.88
CA MET A 143 -3.30 12.55 18.44
C MET A 143 -2.56 13.54 17.54
N MET A 144 -2.97 13.65 16.28
CA MET A 144 -2.40 14.60 15.33
C MET A 144 -2.86 16.03 15.66
N ASP A 145 -1.91 16.96 15.64
CA ASP A 145 -2.20 18.40 15.71
C ASP A 145 -3.01 18.82 14.49
N ASP A 146 -4.20 19.36 14.75
CA ASP A 146 -5.15 19.74 13.68
C ASP A 146 -4.58 20.79 12.72
N THR A 147 -3.70 21.67 13.20
CA THR A 147 -3.10 22.71 12.36
C THR A 147 -2.10 22.09 11.39
N LYS A 148 -1.23 21.19 11.88
CA LYS A 148 -0.25 20.48 11.05
C LYS A 148 -0.94 19.57 10.04
N TYR A 149 -1.90 18.78 10.51
CA TYR A 149 -2.65 17.86 9.66
C TYR A 149 -3.41 18.62 8.56
N SER A 150 -4.16 19.66 8.92
CA SER A 150 -4.90 20.47 7.94
C SER A 150 -3.98 21.16 6.94
N LEU A 151 -2.81 21.62 7.38
CA LEU A 151 -1.81 22.22 6.49
C LEU A 151 -1.33 21.20 5.44
N LEU A 152 -0.95 20.00 5.88
CA LEU A 152 -0.48 18.93 4.99
C LEU A 152 -1.60 18.51 4.02
N MET A 153 -2.81 18.29 4.53
CA MET A 153 -3.97 17.89 3.73
C MET A 153 -4.32 18.93 2.66
N ASN A 154 -4.32 20.22 3.01
CA ASN A 154 -4.57 21.29 2.06
C ASN A 154 -3.48 21.37 0.97
N LYS A 155 -2.21 21.09 1.32
CA LYS A 155 -1.13 21.04 0.33
C LYS A 155 -1.34 19.87 -0.63
N LEU A 156 -1.67 18.68 -0.14
CA LEU A 156 -1.96 17.52 -0.98
C LEU A 156 -3.13 17.79 -1.94
N LYS A 157 -4.23 18.36 -1.44
CA LYS A 157 -5.41 18.74 -2.26
C LYS A 157 -5.11 19.76 -3.35
N ALA A 158 -4.08 20.58 -3.17
CA ALA A 158 -3.69 21.59 -4.14
C ALA A 158 -2.84 21.04 -5.30
N LEU A 159 -2.39 19.79 -5.23
CA LEU A 159 -1.54 19.19 -6.24
C LEU A 159 -2.37 18.68 -7.44
N PRO A 160 -1.88 18.83 -8.68
CA PRO A 160 -2.63 18.50 -9.89
C PRO A 160 -2.49 17.03 -10.32
N TYR A 161 -2.37 16.10 -9.36
CA TYR A 161 -2.17 14.66 -9.63
C TYR A 161 -3.50 13.95 -9.79
N THR A 162 -3.57 13.02 -10.75
CA THR A 162 -4.86 12.47 -11.21
C THR A 162 -5.44 11.48 -10.20
N ASP A 163 -4.58 10.66 -9.60
CA ASP A 163 -5.00 9.57 -8.70
C ASP A 163 -5.00 9.99 -7.23
N LEU A 164 -4.45 11.17 -6.92
CA LEU A 164 -4.38 11.68 -5.56
C LEU A 164 -5.76 12.01 -4.96
N PRO A 165 -6.72 12.65 -5.66
CA PRO A 165 -8.04 12.95 -5.12
C PRO A 165 -8.77 11.73 -4.56
N TYR A 166 -8.71 10.59 -5.25
CA TYR A 166 -9.34 9.34 -4.79
C TYR A 166 -8.75 8.88 -3.46
N LYS A 167 -7.42 8.91 -3.29
CA LYS A 167 -6.78 8.55 -2.02
C LYS A 167 -7.13 9.53 -0.89
N LEU A 168 -7.31 10.81 -1.20
CA LEU A 168 -7.69 11.82 -0.21
C LEU A 168 -9.14 11.64 0.25
N GLU A 169 -10.05 11.23 -0.65
CA GLU A 169 -11.44 10.89 -0.31
C GLU A 169 -11.49 9.70 0.67
N MET A 170 -10.70 8.65 0.43
CA MET A 170 -10.59 7.51 1.37
C MET A 170 -10.13 7.92 2.77
N ILE A 171 -9.24 8.92 2.88
CA ILE A 171 -8.79 9.43 4.18
C ILE A 171 -9.95 10.13 4.88
N GLU A 172 -10.68 11.00 4.19
CA GLU A 172 -11.85 11.71 4.77
C GLU A 172 -12.95 10.76 5.22
N GLU A 173 -13.15 9.63 4.53
CA GLU A 173 -14.10 8.59 4.93
C GLU A 173 -13.66 7.79 6.16
N SER A 174 -12.36 7.78 6.46
CA SER A 174 -11.77 7.09 7.62
C SER A 174 -11.77 7.91 8.92
N GLU A 175 -12.07 9.22 8.84
CA GLU A 175 -12.13 10.15 9.98
C GLU A 175 -13.52 10.19 10.66
#